data_AF-A0A1F3YJP6-F1
#
_entry.id   AF-A0A1F3YJP6-F1
#
_cell.length_a   1.000
_cell.length_b   1.000
_cell.length_c   1.000
_cell.angle_alpha   90.00
_cell.angle_beta   90.00
_cell.angle_gamma   90.00
#
_symmetry.space_group_name_H-M   'P 1'
#
loop_
_entity.id
_entity.type
_entity.pdbx_description
1 polymer ?
#
loop_
_entity_poly.entity_id
_entity_poly.type
_entity_poly.pdbx_seq_one_letter_code
_entity_poly.pdbx_strand_id
1 'polypeptide(L)' 'MRTTVTIDDELYQRALDAADPGMDKSDLLREAMKVFVRVQAGKRLAALGGKAPRMKGIPRRRPAQVPGR' A
#
# COMPACT_ATOMS: atom_id res chain seq x y z
N MET A 1 3.84 -4.55 21.93
CA MET A 1 4.03 -6.01 21.82
C MET A 1 5.49 -6.27 21.51
N ARG A 2 6.15 -7.18 22.23
CA ARG A 2 7.53 -7.60 21.95
C ARG A 2 7.49 -8.98 21.32
N THR A 3 8.16 -9.14 20.19
CA THR A 3 8.13 -10.39 19.41
C THR A 3 9.53 -10.66 18.86
N THR A 4 9.95 -11.92 18.89
CA THR A 4 11.19 -12.39 18.27
C THR A 4 10.83 -13.05 16.95
N VAL A 5 11.53 -12.69 15.88
CA VAL A 5 11.34 -13.24 14.53
C VAL A 5 12.68 -13.66 13.96
N THR A 6 12.71 -14.82 13.30
CA THR A 6 13.88 -15.29 12.57
C THR A 6 13.80 -14.78 11.14
N ILE A 7 14.89 -14.16 10.66
CA ILE A 7 14.98 -13.56 9.33
C ILE A 7 16.30 -14.02 8.72
N ASP A 8 16.28 -14.21 7.41
CA ASP A 8 17.48 -14.51 6.63
C ASP A 8 18.46 -13.32 6.64
N ASP A 9 19.75 -13.60 6.87
CA ASP A 9 20.76 -12.56 7.01
C ASP A 9 20.98 -11.77 5.72
N GLU A 10 20.93 -12.42 4.55
CA GLU A 10 21.07 -11.70 3.28
C GLU A 10 19.89 -10.75 3.05
N LEU A 11 18.67 -11.21 3.36
CA LEU A 11 17.48 -10.37 3.27
C LEU A 11 17.58 -9.17 4.22
N TYR A 12 18.08 -9.40 5.44
CA TYR A 12 18.25 -8.34 6.43
C TYR A 12 19.29 -7.31 5.98
N GLN A 13 20.43 -7.74 5.41
CA GLN A 13 21.44 -6.82 4.88
C GLN A 13 20.91 -5.98 3.72
N ARG A 14 20.22 -6.60 2.75
CA ARG A 14 19.60 -5.85 1.63
C ARG A 14 18.57 -4.82 2.12
N ALA A 15 17.85 -5.14 3.19
CA ALA A 15 16.90 -4.22 3.79
C ALA A 15 17.61 -3.06 4.50
N LEU A 16 18.76 -3.29 5.13
CA LEU A 16 19.60 -2.23 5.71
C LEU A 16 20.21 -1.33 4.64
N ASP A 17 20.70 -1.88 3.54
CA ASP A 17 21.27 -1.11 2.41
C ASP A 17 20.25 -0.16 1.78
N ALA A 18 18.97 -0.55 1.81
CA ALA A 18 17.85 0.25 1.30
C ALA A 18 17.22 1.17 2.35
N ALA A 19 17.59 1.04 3.62
CA ALA A 19 17.01 1.81 4.71
C ALA A 19 17.64 3.20 4.82
N ASP A 20 16.89 4.14 5.39
CA ASP A 20 17.41 5.46 5.69
C ASP A 20 18.53 5.39 6.75
N PRO A 21 19.56 6.25 6.63
CA PRO A 21 20.63 6.32 7.64
C PRO A 21 20.07 6.56 9.04
N GLY A 22 20.40 5.67 9.98
CA GLY A 22 19.97 5.78 11.38
C GLY A 22 18.65 5.11 11.72
N MET A 23 18.03 4.36 10.79
CA MET A 23 16.86 3.54 11.08
C MET A 23 17.22 2.38 12.03
N ASP A 24 16.49 2.24 13.14
CA ASP A 24 16.63 1.10 14.05
C ASP A 24 15.92 -0.16 13.49
N LYS A 25 16.34 -1.34 13.96
CA LYS A 25 15.78 -2.65 13.55
C LYS A 25 14.26 -2.71 13.73
N SER A 26 13.78 -2.10 14.81
CA SER A 26 12.36 -2.05 15.16
C SER A 26 11.55 -1.26 14.13
N ASP A 27 12.13 -0.18 13.61
CA ASP A 27 11.50 0.69 12.63
C ASP A 27 11.53 0.07 11.24
N LEU A 28 12.63 -0.61 10.88
CA LEU A 28 12.71 -1.39 9.65
C LEU A 28 11.61 -2.45 9.57
N LEU A 29 11.41 -3.23 10.64
CA LEU A 29 10.34 -4.24 10.68
C LEU A 29 8.95 -3.62 10.61
N ARG A 30 8.75 -2.49 11.30
CA ARG A 30 7.47 -1.78 11.28
C ARG A 30 7.15 -1.27 9.88
N GLU A 31 8.13 -0.71 9.20
CA GLU A 31 7.95 -0.17 7.85
C GLU A 31 7.75 -1.28 6.83
N ALA A 32 8.51 -2.37 6.90
CA ALA A 32 8.30 -3.56 6.08
C ALA A 32 6.87 -4.09 6.20
N MET A 33 6.31 -4.12 7.42
CA MET A 33 4.94 -4.57 7.65
C MET A 33 3.89 -3.60 7.09
N LYS A 34 4.11 -2.28 7.20
CA LYS A 34 3.22 -1.29 6.54
C LYS A 34 3.23 -1.45 5.03
N VAL A 35 4.41 -1.62 4.43
CA VAL A 35 4.58 -1.82 2.99
C VAL A 35 3.88 -3.11 2.54
N PHE A 36 4.06 -4.21 3.28
CA PHE A 36 3.38 -5.48 3.00
C PHE A 36 1.86 -5.32 2.95
N VAL A 37 1.27 -4.66 3.95
CA VAL A 37 -0.18 -4.41 4.00
C VAL A 37 -0.63 -3.60 2.79
N ARG A 38 0.09 -2.53 2.44
CA ARG A 38 -0.21 -1.69 1.25
C ARG A 38 -0.18 -2.50 -0.04
N VAL A 39 0.86 -3.32 -0.24
CA VAL A 39 1.02 -4.16 -1.44
C VAL A 39 -0.10 -5.21 -1.53
N GLN A 40 -0.43 -5.88 -0.44
CA GLN A 40 -1.49 -6.89 -0.45
C GLN A 40 -2.88 -6.27 -0.67
N ALA A 41 -3.14 -5.11 -0.08
CA ALA A 41 -4.37 -4.35 -0.33
C ALA A 41 -4.47 -3.97 -1.82
N GLY A 42 -3.38 -3.45 -2.41
CA GLY A 42 -3.32 -3.14 -3.84
C GLY A 42 -3.57 -4.35 -4.74
N LYS A 43 -2.94 -5.49 -4.45
CA LYS A 43 -3.18 -6.76 -5.17
C LYS A 43 -4.64 -7.20 -5.09
N ARG A 44 -5.27 -7.11 -3.91
CA ARG A 44 -6.69 -7.44 -3.72
C ARG A 44 -7.59 -6.51 -4.52
N LEU A 45 -7.33 -5.20 -4.49
CA LEU A 45 -8.08 -4.21 -5.27
C LEU A 45 -7.92 -4.42 -6.78
N ALA A 46 -6.71 -4.68 -7.25
CA ALA A 46 -6.45 -4.99 -8.66
C ALA A 46 -7.20 -6.25 -9.10
N ALA A 47 -7.26 -7.29 -8.24
CA ALA A 47 -8.03 -8.49 -8.50
C ALA A 47 -9.56 -8.27 -8.50
N LEU A 48 -10.06 -7.19 -7.91
CA LEU A 48 -11.46 -6.78 -8.01
C LEU A 48 -11.72 -5.99 -9.31
N GLY A 49 -10.74 -5.23 -9.79
CA GLY A 49 -10.77 -4.62 -11.11
C GLY A 49 -10.98 -5.68 -12.19
N GLY A 50 -12.07 -5.58 -12.94
CA GLY A 50 -12.44 -6.58 -13.96
C GLY A 50 -13.45 -7.64 -13.49
N LYS A 51 -13.83 -7.69 -12.20
CA LYS A 51 -14.93 -8.56 -11.73
C LYS A 51 -16.32 -8.00 -12.01
N ALA A 52 -16.43 -6.74 -12.42
CA ALA A 52 -17.70 -6.11 -12.77
C ALA A 52 -17.64 -5.42 -14.16
N PRO A 53 -17.37 -6.16 -15.25
CA PRO A 53 -17.22 -5.59 -16.60
C PRO A 53 -18.52 -4.99 -17.15
N ARG A 54 -19.67 -5.37 -16.57
CA ARG A 54 -21.00 -4.84 -16.92
C ARG A 54 -21.54 -3.85 -15.89
N MET A 55 -20.71 -3.36 -14.98
CA MET A 55 -21.15 -2.38 -13.97
C MET A 55 -21.66 -1.12 -14.65
N LYS A 56 -22.89 -0.71 -14.34
CA LYS A 56 -23.47 0.53 -14.87
C LYS A 56 -22.63 1.72 -14.39
N GLY A 57 -22.34 2.65 -15.30
CA GLY A 57 -21.59 3.86 -14.95
C GLY A 57 -22.31 4.67 -13.87
N ILE A 58 -21.57 5.08 -12.84
CA ILE A 58 -22.10 5.92 -11.76
C ILE A 58 -22.25 7.36 -12.31
N PRO A 59 -23.43 7.99 -12.20
CA PRO A 59 -23.62 9.37 -12.66
C PRO A 59 -22.65 10.32 -11.94
N ARG A 60 -21.84 11.06 -12.71
CA ARG A 60 -20.97 12.09 -12.13
C ARG A 60 -21.82 13.27 -11.69
N ARG A 61 -21.71 13.67 -10.42
CA ARG A 61 -22.33 14.90 -9.91
C ARG A 61 -21.57 16.10 -10.48
N ARG A 62 -21.93 16.52 -11.69
CA ARG A 62 -21.45 17.78 -12.26
C ARG A 62 -22.21 18.92 -11.55
N PRO A 63 -21.54 19.96 -11.04
CA PRO A 63 -22.25 21.14 -10.55
C PRO A 63 -23.13 21.66 -11.69
N ALA A 64 -24.37 22.03 -11.36
CA ALA A 64 -25.28 22.64 -12.32
C ALA A 64 -24.55 23.82 -12.96
N GLN A 65 -24.52 23.84 -14.29
CA GLN A 65 -23.93 24.93 -15.03
C GLN A 65 -24.66 26.20 -14.60
N VAL A 66 -23.97 27.05 -13.81
CA VAL A 66 -24.50 28.34 -13.41
C VAL A 66 -24.60 29.14 -14.71
N PRO A 67 -25.81 29.50 -15.18
CA PRO A 67 -25.93 30.36 -16.35
C PRO A 67 -25.27 31.70 -15.97
N GLY A 68 -24.33 32.15 -16.81
CA GLY A 68 -23.69 33.45 -16.63
C GLY A 68 -24.72 34.58 -16.62
N ARG A 69 -24.38 35.63 -15.86
CA ARG A 69 -25.06 36.94 -15.80
C ARG A 69 -25.35 37.52 -17.18
#